data_AF-A0A960T6W0-F1
#
_entry.id   AF-A0A960T6W0-F1
#
_cell.length_a   1.000
_cell.length_b   1.000
_cell.length_c   1.000
_cell.angle_alpha   90.00
_cell.angle_beta   90.00
_cell.angle_gamma   90.00
#
_symmetry.space_group_name_H-M   'P 1'
#
loop_
_entity.id
_entity.type
_entity.pdbx_description
1 polymer ?
#
loop_
_entity_poly.entity_id
_entity_poly.type
_entity_poly.pdbx_seq_one_letter_code
_entity_poly.pdbx_strand_id
1 'polypeptide(L)'
;ILQDVGRHEEFRRLFFTQLADNLECCAHRASMSFNEVYTSWRLHCMDDSAPLEERRKLLIGLAKTLELRKNISNRISKAEWDANDFHSKEAVEVYLYYETRLRKPLGLVTGIHNPLLLFLGRVSAWDRKEMIAEVNASFIHSLVALPQFQDYFANDPEYQALHSRAMDSAYADLERLNAQLEEGSINEGRYVELTNDLRQRAHVDAIRTWLAQHPELLVGEAAMSAQA
;
A
#
# COMPACT_ATOMS: atom_id res chain seq x y z
N ILE A 1 -3.08 -21.07 0.82
CA ILE A 1 -2.09 -20.92 -0.29
C ILE A 1 -2.03 -22.14 -1.19
N LEU A 2 -1.29 -23.23 -0.90
CA LEU A 2 -1.11 -24.33 -1.87
C LEU A 2 -2.41 -25.03 -2.29
N GLN A 3 -3.39 -25.13 -1.38
CA GLN A 3 -4.74 -25.62 -1.71
C GLN A 3 -5.53 -24.66 -2.62
N ASP A 4 -5.24 -23.35 -2.54
CA ASP A 4 -5.92 -22.29 -3.29
C ASP A 4 -5.25 -22.01 -4.64
N VAL A 5 -3.94 -22.28 -4.75
CA VAL A 5 -3.20 -22.34 -6.03
C VAL A 5 -3.86 -23.34 -6.97
N GLY A 6 -4.43 -24.43 -6.45
CA GLY A 6 -5.19 -25.39 -7.25
C GLY A 6 -6.59 -24.92 -7.67
N ARG A 7 -7.12 -23.85 -7.06
CA ARG A 7 -8.52 -23.40 -7.20
C ARG A 7 -8.67 -22.08 -7.97
N HIS A 8 -7.66 -21.21 -7.94
CA HIS A 8 -7.70 -19.89 -8.57
C HIS A 8 -6.63 -19.78 -9.67
N GLU A 9 -7.05 -19.82 -10.94
CA GLU A 9 -6.14 -19.84 -12.08
C GLU A 9 -5.26 -18.58 -12.19
N GLU A 10 -5.81 -17.40 -11.94
CA GLU A 10 -5.05 -16.14 -11.95
C GLU A 10 -4.00 -16.09 -10.84
N PHE A 11 -4.38 -16.50 -9.63
CA PHE A 11 -3.46 -16.58 -8.49
C PHE A 11 -2.37 -17.63 -8.75
N ARG A 12 -2.72 -18.77 -9.34
CA ARG A 12 -1.77 -19.82 -9.75
C ARG A 12 -0.72 -19.28 -10.70
N ARG A 13 -1.11 -18.49 -11.69
CA ARG A 13 -0.18 -17.87 -12.65
C ARG A 13 0.78 -16.91 -11.95
N LEU A 14 0.27 -16.00 -11.13
CA LEU A 14 1.09 -15.07 -10.34
C LEU A 14 2.06 -15.81 -9.40
N PHE A 15 1.56 -16.83 -8.70
CA PHE A 15 2.33 -17.66 -7.77
C PHE A 15 3.53 -18.32 -8.45
N PHE A 16 3.32 -19.02 -9.57
CA PHE A 16 4.41 -19.74 -10.23
C PHE A 16 5.38 -18.82 -10.99
N THR A 17 4.90 -17.72 -11.57
CA THR A 17 5.78 -16.72 -12.19
C THR A 17 6.71 -16.08 -11.16
N GLN A 18 6.19 -15.63 -10.01
CA GLN A 18 7.03 -15.02 -8.97
C GLN A 18 8.00 -16.00 -8.30
N LEU A 19 7.62 -17.28 -8.15
CA LEU A 19 8.48 -18.29 -7.53
C LEU A 19 9.61 -18.75 -8.46
N ALA A 20 9.36 -18.91 -9.75
CA ALA A 20 10.35 -19.40 -10.71
C ALA A 20 11.59 -18.50 -10.75
N ASP A 21 11.40 -17.18 -10.86
CA ASP A 21 12.49 -16.22 -10.99
C ASP A 21 13.32 -16.05 -9.70
N ASN A 22 12.74 -16.35 -8.53
CA ASN A 22 13.34 -16.03 -7.24
C ASN A 22 13.94 -17.21 -6.49
N LEU A 23 13.58 -18.45 -6.86
CA LEU A 23 14.18 -19.67 -6.29
C LEU A 23 15.61 -19.93 -6.82
N GLU A 24 16.00 -19.34 -7.94
CA GLU A 24 17.33 -19.54 -8.54
C GLU A 24 18.45 -18.71 -7.91
N CYS A 25 18.13 -17.63 -7.17
CA CYS A 25 19.13 -16.65 -6.74
C CYS A 25 19.59 -16.73 -5.27
N CYS A 26 18.70 -16.85 -4.28
CA CYS A 26 19.04 -17.07 -2.86
C CYS A 26 17.80 -17.22 -1.95
N ALA A 27 17.97 -17.78 -0.73
CA ALA A 27 16.90 -17.99 0.26
C ALA A 27 16.19 -16.69 0.70
N HIS A 28 16.88 -15.54 0.70
CA HIS A 28 16.28 -14.24 1.00
C HIS A 28 15.32 -13.78 -0.10
N ARG A 29 15.69 -13.95 -1.39
CA ARG A 29 14.79 -13.62 -2.52
C ARG A 29 13.54 -14.49 -2.52
N ALA A 30 13.69 -15.79 -2.22
CA ALA A 30 12.56 -16.67 -2.02
C ALA A 30 11.64 -16.19 -0.88
N SER A 31 12.22 -15.69 0.22
CA SER A 31 11.45 -15.16 1.36
C SER A 31 10.68 -13.88 1.01
N MET A 32 11.32 -12.95 0.30
CA MET A 32 10.67 -11.72 -0.19
C MET A 32 9.50 -12.07 -1.10
N SER A 33 9.74 -12.96 -2.07
CA SER A 33 8.73 -13.40 -3.03
C SER A 33 7.55 -14.08 -2.36
N PHE A 34 7.79 -14.89 -1.34
CA PHE A 34 6.72 -15.52 -0.58
C PHE A 34 5.86 -14.47 0.15
N ASN A 35 6.47 -13.42 0.71
CA ASN A 35 5.71 -12.32 1.32
C ASN A 35 4.85 -11.58 0.28
N GLU A 36 5.38 -11.33 -0.92
CA GLU A 36 4.64 -10.70 -2.01
C GLU A 36 3.44 -11.55 -2.45
N VAL A 37 3.71 -12.83 -2.75
CA VAL A 37 2.69 -13.82 -3.11
C VAL A 37 1.64 -13.94 -2.01
N TYR A 38 2.04 -13.93 -0.73
CA TYR A 38 1.11 -14.00 0.39
C TYR A 38 0.19 -12.78 0.44
N THR A 39 0.73 -11.57 0.27
CA THR A 39 -0.07 -10.33 0.25
C THR A 39 -1.07 -10.36 -0.91
N SER A 40 -0.63 -10.75 -2.12
CA SER A 40 -1.53 -10.89 -3.27
C SER A 40 -2.58 -11.97 -3.04
N TRP A 41 -2.21 -13.11 -2.46
CA TRP A 41 -3.16 -14.16 -2.09
C TRP A 41 -4.23 -13.64 -1.13
N ARG A 42 -3.83 -12.91 -0.08
CA ARG A 42 -4.76 -12.33 0.91
C ARG A 42 -5.68 -11.29 0.30
N LEU A 43 -5.23 -10.57 -0.73
CA LEU A 43 -6.07 -9.64 -1.48
C LEU A 43 -7.11 -10.38 -2.33
N HIS A 44 -6.71 -11.45 -3.02
CA HIS A 44 -7.58 -12.21 -3.92
C HIS A 44 -8.54 -13.19 -3.21
N CYS A 45 -8.11 -13.74 -2.08
CA CYS A 45 -8.85 -14.78 -1.34
C CYS A 45 -9.36 -14.20 -0.01
N MET A 46 -9.84 -12.96 -0.02
CA MET A 46 -10.47 -12.39 1.15
C MET A 46 -11.78 -13.14 1.44
N ASP A 47 -11.99 -13.54 2.69
CA ASP A 47 -13.17 -14.30 3.08
C ASP A 47 -14.39 -13.38 3.14
N ASP A 48 -15.28 -13.51 2.16
CA ASP A 48 -16.51 -12.71 2.09
C ASP A 48 -17.50 -13.01 3.21
N SER A 49 -17.35 -14.15 3.90
CA SER A 49 -18.15 -14.48 5.09
C SER A 49 -17.65 -13.79 6.36
N ALA A 50 -16.43 -13.22 6.33
CA ALA A 50 -15.88 -12.51 7.47
C ALA A 50 -16.65 -11.19 7.74
N PRO A 51 -16.72 -10.75 9.01
CA PRO A 51 -17.29 -9.46 9.36
C PRO A 51 -16.68 -8.31 8.53
N LEU A 52 -17.50 -7.35 8.11
CA LEU A 52 -17.04 -6.22 7.28
C LEU A 52 -15.88 -5.45 7.93
N GLU A 53 -15.92 -5.30 9.25
CA GLU A 53 -14.86 -4.66 10.02
C GLU A 53 -13.50 -5.37 9.87
N GLU A 54 -13.49 -6.70 9.93
CA GLU A 54 -12.28 -7.51 9.75
C GLU A 54 -11.73 -7.40 8.32
N ARG A 55 -12.62 -7.38 7.33
CA ARG A 55 -12.25 -7.16 5.93
C ARG A 55 -11.63 -5.78 5.71
N ARG A 56 -12.20 -4.74 6.31
CA ARG A 56 -11.64 -3.38 6.29
C ARG A 56 -10.26 -3.31 6.95
N LYS A 57 -10.10 -3.90 8.14
CA LYS A 57 -8.80 -3.99 8.84
C LYS A 57 -7.75 -4.71 8.00
N LEU A 58 -8.14 -5.82 7.35
CA LEU A 58 -7.26 -6.55 6.45
C LEU A 58 -6.86 -5.69 5.24
N LEU A 59 -7.80 -4.98 4.62
CA LEU A 59 -7.51 -4.12 3.47
C LEU A 59 -6.58 -2.95 3.85
N ILE A 60 -6.76 -2.35 5.03
CA ILE A 60 -5.85 -1.33 5.57
C ILE A 60 -4.45 -1.93 5.78
N GLY A 61 -4.35 -3.12 6.37
CA GLY A 61 -3.06 -3.81 6.54
C GLY A 61 -2.37 -4.12 5.21
N LEU A 62 -3.13 -4.54 4.19
CA LEU A 62 -2.64 -4.75 2.83
C LEU A 62 -2.12 -3.44 2.22
N ALA A 63 -2.89 -2.35 2.32
CA ALA A 63 -2.49 -1.04 1.82
C ALA A 63 -1.22 -0.51 2.49
N LYS A 64 -1.09 -0.63 3.82
CA LYS A 64 0.15 -0.27 4.54
C LYS A 64 1.34 -1.13 4.14
N THR A 65 1.10 -2.41 3.83
CA THR A 65 2.14 -3.32 3.34
C THR A 65 2.64 -2.88 1.97
N LEU A 66 1.74 -2.61 1.02
CA LEU A 66 2.11 -2.10 -0.31
C LEU A 66 2.84 -0.77 -0.22
N GLU A 67 2.37 0.14 0.61
CA GLU A 67 2.98 1.45 0.81
C GLU A 67 4.39 1.34 1.40
N LEU A 68 4.60 0.48 2.40
CA LEU A 68 5.94 0.22 2.95
C LEU A 68 6.89 -0.28 1.86
N ARG A 69 6.46 -1.25 1.05
CA ARG A 69 7.28 -1.82 -0.01
C ARG A 69 7.64 -0.78 -1.06
N LYS A 70 6.68 0.06 -1.45
CA LYS A 70 6.91 1.21 -2.34
C LYS A 70 7.93 2.18 -1.76
N ASN A 71 7.81 2.55 -0.48
CA ASN A 71 8.77 3.43 0.19
C ASN A 71 10.17 2.83 0.24
N ILE A 72 10.30 1.55 0.56
CA ILE A 72 11.59 0.84 0.53
C ILE A 72 12.18 0.86 -0.88
N SER A 73 11.39 0.46 -1.89
CA SER A 73 11.84 0.43 -3.29
C SER A 73 12.33 1.81 -3.75
N ASN A 74 11.57 2.88 -3.46
CA ASN A 74 11.94 4.23 -3.82
C ASN A 74 13.24 4.68 -3.14
N ARG A 75 13.42 4.36 -1.86
CA ARG A 75 14.66 4.68 -1.12
C ARG A 75 15.86 3.90 -1.66
N ILE A 76 15.69 2.63 -2.05
CA ILE A 76 16.73 1.83 -2.71
C ILE A 76 17.10 2.46 -4.05
N SER A 77 16.12 2.69 -4.93
CA SER A 77 16.37 3.26 -6.26
C SER A 77 17.03 4.64 -6.18
N LYS A 78 16.63 5.48 -5.22
CA LYS A 78 17.27 6.77 -4.98
C LYS A 78 18.71 6.61 -4.52
N ALA A 79 18.98 5.72 -3.57
CA ALA A 79 20.33 5.46 -3.08
C ALA A 79 21.24 4.89 -4.18
N GLU A 80 20.73 4.00 -5.04
CA GLU A 80 21.44 3.46 -6.20
C GLU A 80 21.78 4.57 -7.21
N TRP A 81 20.85 5.50 -7.46
CA TRP A 81 21.05 6.64 -8.34
C TRP A 81 22.06 7.67 -7.78
N ASP A 82 21.97 7.99 -6.48
CA ASP A 82 22.82 9.00 -5.83
C ASP A 82 24.27 8.52 -5.63
N ALA A 83 24.48 7.22 -5.36
CA ALA A 83 25.78 6.73 -4.91
C ALA A 83 26.69 6.18 -6.01
N ASN A 84 26.16 5.80 -7.19
CA ASN A 84 26.87 4.96 -8.18
C ASN A 84 27.49 3.65 -7.58
N ASP A 85 27.17 3.35 -6.31
CA ASP A 85 27.81 2.33 -5.47
C ASP A 85 26.89 1.87 -4.32
N PHE A 86 25.57 2.05 -4.44
CA PHE A 86 24.69 1.30 -3.55
C PHE A 86 24.65 -0.14 -4.05
N HIS A 87 25.32 -1.03 -3.32
CA HIS A 87 25.38 -2.44 -3.68
C HIS A 87 23.96 -3.03 -3.67
N SER A 88 23.38 -3.20 -4.86
CA SER A 88 22.14 -3.94 -5.17
C SER A 88 22.05 -5.35 -4.52
N LYS A 89 23.17 -5.82 -3.94
CA LYS A 89 23.30 -7.08 -3.22
C LYS A 89 22.59 -7.11 -1.86
N GLU A 90 22.28 -5.98 -1.22
CA GLU A 90 21.58 -5.96 0.09
C GLU A 90 20.12 -5.48 0.02
N ALA A 91 19.58 -5.18 -1.17
CA ALA A 91 18.22 -4.66 -1.34
C ALA A 91 17.15 -5.58 -0.73
N VAL A 92 17.35 -6.90 -0.86
CA VAL A 92 16.42 -7.92 -0.37
C VAL A 92 16.50 -8.04 1.16
N GLU A 93 17.70 -7.97 1.73
CA GLU A 93 17.94 -7.94 3.16
C GLU A 93 17.30 -6.71 3.80
N VAL A 94 17.45 -5.53 3.18
CA VAL A 94 16.82 -4.28 3.62
C VAL A 94 15.30 -4.43 3.63
N TYR A 95 14.74 -4.94 2.53
CA TYR A 95 13.31 -5.22 2.41
C TYR A 95 12.82 -6.14 3.54
N LEU A 96 13.47 -7.29 3.73
CA LEU A 96 13.05 -8.30 4.71
C LEU A 96 13.19 -7.80 6.15
N TYR A 97 14.23 -7.02 6.43
CA TYR A 97 14.43 -6.40 7.73
C TYR A 97 13.27 -5.45 8.06
N TYR A 98 12.94 -4.48 7.20
CA TYR A 98 11.90 -3.50 7.49
C TYR A 98 10.51 -4.13 7.51
N GLU A 99 10.22 -5.04 6.59
CA GLU A 99 8.94 -5.76 6.58
C GLU A 99 8.76 -6.61 7.84
N THR A 100 9.82 -7.26 8.33
CA THR A 100 9.77 -8.03 9.59
C THR A 100 9.67 -7.11 10.81
N ARG A 101 10.49 -6.05 10.86
CA ARG A 101 10.62 -5.16 12.01
C ARG A 101 9.41 -4.26 12.20
N LEU A 102 8.79 -3.80 11.12
CA LEU A 102 7.65 -2.88 11.13
C LEU A 102 6.29 -3.59 11.04
N ARG A 103 6.29 -4.93 10.95
CA ARG A 103 5.07 -5.75 10.91
C ARG A 103 4.05 -5.39 11.97
N LYS A 104 4.43 -5.47 13.25
CA LYS A 104 3.51 -5.16 14.36
C LYS A 104 3.20 -3.67 14.48
N PRO A 105 4.20 -2.75 14.40
CA PRO A 105 3.92 -1.32 14.46
C PRO A 105 2.92 -0.83 13.41
N LEU A 106 2.95 -1.37 12.20
CA LEU A 106 2.09 -0.96 11.09
C LEU A 106 0.91 -1.90 10.81
N GLY A 107 0.83 -3.06 11.47
CA GLY A 107 -0.20 -4.06 11.17
C GLY A 107 -0.07 -4.67 9.76
N LEU A 108 1.17 -4.96 9.33
CA LEU A 108 1.45 -5.45 7.97
C LEU A 108 0.95 -6.88 7.75
N VAL A 109 0.57 -7.16 6.50
CA VAL A 109 0.07 -8.45 6.03
C VAL A 109 1.18 -9.17 5.28
N THR A 110 2.02 -9.86 6.04
CA THR A 110 3.23 -10.55 5.54
C THR A 110 3.13 -12.03 5.88
N GLY A 111 3.72 -12.90 5.04
CA GLY A 111 3.55 -14.36 5.13
C GLY A 111 4.60 -15.04 6.01
N ILE A 112 5.85 -14.58 5.96
CA ILE A 112 6.97 -15.14 6.73
C ILE A 112 7.15 -14.39 8.03
N HIS A 113 7.30 -15.15 9.12
CA HIS A 113 7.59 -14.63 10.46
C HIS A 113 8.88 -15.28 10.93
N ASN A 114 10.00 -14.80 10.39
CA ASN A 114 11.30 -15.32 10.79
C ASN A 114 12.07 -14.21 11.52
N PRO A 115 12.22 -14.29 12.86
CA PRO A 115 12.96 -13.29 13.62
C PRO A 115 14.45 -13.28 13.26
N LEU A 116 14.99 -14.32 12.63
CA LEU A 116 16.37 -14.34 12.15
C LEU A 116 16.61 -13.29 11.04
N LEU A 117 15.56 -12.87 10.33
CA LEU A 117 15.63 -11.81 9.32
C LEU A 117 15.96 -10.44 9.93
N LEU A 118 15.82 -10.28 11.25
CA LEU A 118 16.20 -9.04 11.96
C LEU A 118 17.71 -8.84 12.08
N PHE A 119 18.51 -9.89 11.83
CA PHE A 119 19.97 -9.84 11.88
C PHE A 119 20.61 -9.66 10.50
N LEU A 120 19.80 -9.41 9.47
CA LEU A 120 20.28 -9.22 8.10
C LEU A 120 20.77 -7.79 7.85
N GLY A 121 21.89 -7.68 7.13
CA GLY A 121 22.45 -6.47 6.49
C GLY A 121 22.91 -5.35 7.41
N ARG A 122 23.52 -4.30 6.83
CA ARG A 122 23.85 -3.03 7.53
C ARG A 122 22.64 -2.09 7.62
N VAL A 123 21.49 -2.61 8.04
CA VAL A 123 20.17 -2.05 7.70
C VAL A 123 19.69 -0.91 8.63
N SER A 124 20.50 -0.43 9.56
CA SER A 124 20.11 0.69 10.44
C SER A 124 20.19 2.07 9.77
N ALA A 125 20.28 2.15 8.44
CA ALA A 125 20.50 3.40 7.72
C ALA A 125 19.27 4.34 7.69
N TRP A 126 18.05 3.82 7.88
CA TRP A 126 16.82 4.62 7.84
C TRP A 126 16.12 4.68 9.19
N ASP A 127 15.57 5.84 9.50
CA ASP A 127 14.84 6.05 10.75
C ASP A 127 13.50 5.29 10.70
N ARG A 128 13.29 4.40 11.67
CA ARG A 128 12.09 3.58 11.75
C ARG A 128 10.83 4.39 12.06
N LYS A 129 10.94 5.41 12.91
CA LYS A 129 9.80 6.29 13.25
C LYS A 129 9.40 7.11 12.04
N GLU A 130 10.38 7.61 11.29
CA GLU A 130 10.15 8.28 10.02
C GLU A 130 9.41 7.36 9.03
N MET A 131 9.90 6.13 8.81
CA MET A 131 9.21 5.19 7.92
C MET A 131 7.79 4.85 8.36
N ILE A 132 7.55 4.69 9.67
CA ILE A 132 6.20 4.47 10.19
C ILE A 132 5.31 5.68 9.90
N ALA A 133 5.81 6.90 10.13
CA ALA A 133 5.07 8.13 9.88
C ALA A 133 4.75 8.30 8.39
N GLU A 134 5.73 8.06 7.50
CA GLU A 134 5.54 8.11 6.05
C GLU A 134 4.47 7.13 5.58
N VAL A 135 4.57 5.85 5.97
CA VAL A 135 3.56 4.85 5.60
C VAL A 135 2.18 5.24 6.10
N ASN A 136 2.05 5.68 7.35
CA ASN A 136 0.75 6.10 7.87
C ASN A 136 0.21 7.38 7.19
N ALA A 137 1.07 8.24 6.65
CA ALA A 137 0.66 9.44 5.92
C ALA A 137 0.18 9.12 4.49
N SER A 138 0.76 8.10 3.84
CA SER A 138 0.53 7.84 2.41
C SER A 138 -0.23 6.55 2.08
N PHE A 139 -0.43 5.61 3.03
CA PHE A 139 -1.09 4.32 2.71
C PHE A 139 -2.50 4.47 2.14
N ILE A 140 -3.19 5.59 2.41
CA ILE A 140 -4.52 5.86 1.85
C ILE A 140 -4.49 5.86 0.32
N HIS A 141 -3.39 6.34 -0.31
CA HIS A 141 -3.23 6.26 -1.76
C HIS A 141 -3.19 4.82 -2.25
N SER A 142 -2.45 3.97 -1.55
CA SER A 142 -2.42 2.53 -1.82
C SER A 142 -3.78 1.87 -1.57
N LEU A 143 -4.51 2.31 -0.54
CA LEU A 143 -5.83 1.77 -0.17
C LEU A 143 -6.88 2.05 -1.25
N VAL A 144 -6.99 3.29 -1.72
CA VAL A 144 -8.00 3.68 -2.74
C VAL A 144 -7.73 3.05 -4.10
N ALA A 145 -6.50 2.62 -4.36
CA ALA A 145 -6.11 1.93 -5.58
C ALA A 145 -6.40 0.42 -5.57
N LEU A 146 -6.76 -0.15 -4.41
CA LEU A 146 -7.10 -1.58 -4.33
C LEU A 146 -8.48 -1.86 -4.93
N PRO A 147 -8.66 -2.93 -5.73
CA PRO A 147 -9.95 -3.26 -6.33
C PRO A 147 -11.09 -3.41 -5.31
N GLN A 148 -10.79 -4.06 -4.18
CA GLN A 148 -11.73 -4.34 -3.09
C GLN A 148 -12.09 -3.09 -2.27
N PHE A 149 -11.45 -1.95 -2.52
CA PHE A 149 -11.81 -0.69 -1.88
C PHE A 149 -13.28 -0.34 -2.14
N GLN A 150 -13.74 -0.55 -3.37
CA GLN A 150 -15.12 -0.25 -3.75
C GLN A 150 -16.11 -1.08 -2.92
N ASP A 151 -15.82 -2.36 -2.77
CA ASP A 151 -16.70 -3.32 -2.10
C ASP A 151 -16.82 -3.04 -0.60
N TYR A 152 -15.71 -2.63 0.05
CA TYR A 152 -15.67 -2.53 1.52
C TYR A 152 -15.74 -1.11 2.07
N PHE A 153 -15.37 -0.10 1.29
CA PHE A 153 -15.38 1.30 1.71
C PHE A 153 -16.32 2.16 0.87
N ALA A 154 -16.27 2.06 -0.46
CA ALA A 154 -17.00 3.01 -1.31
C ALA A 154 -18.53 2.90 -1.25
N ASN A 155 -19.04 1.75 -0.80
CA ASN A 155 -20.47 1.53 -0.58
C ASN A 155 -20.95 1.95 0.82
N ASP A 156 -20.05 2.41 1.70
CA ASP A 156 -20.43 2.91 3.02
C ASP A 156 -21.13 4.28 2.89
N PRO A 157 -22.36 4.45 3.41
CA PRO A 157 -23.10 5.71 3.27
C PRO A 157 -22.39 6.92 3.87
N GLU A 158 -21.64 6.74 4.96
CA GLU A 158 -20.90 7.83 5.59
C GLU A 158 -19.70 8.25 4.73
N TYR A 159 -18.98 7.26 4.21
CA TYR A 159 -17.92 7.53 3.23
C TYR A 159 -18.47 8.26 2.00
N GLN A 160 -19.60 7.80 1.43
CA GLN A 160 -20.19 8.43 0.26
C GLN A 160 -20.55 9.89 0.52
N ALA A 161 -21.13 10.20 1.69
CA ALA A 161 -21.45 11.57 2.07
C ALA A 161 -20.19 12.45 2.17
N LEU A 162 -19.10 11.94 2.75
CA LEU A 162 -17.82 12.64 2.82
C LEU A 162 -17.18 12.83 1.45
N HIS A 163 -17.21 11.78 0.62
CA HIS A 163 -16.67 11.81 -0.74
C HIS A 163 -17.43 12.80 -1.62
N SER A 164 -18.76 12.85 -1.55
CA SER A 164 -19.56 13.86 -2.26
C SER A 164 -19.16 15.28 -1.84
N ARG A 165 -19.00 15.55 -0.54
CA ARG A 165 -18.54 16.88 -0.07
C ARG A 165 -17.13 17.23 -0.54
N ALA A 166 -16.21 16.26 -0.55
CA ALA A 166 -14.86 16.45 -1.06
C ALA A 166 -14.87 16.74 -2.57
N MET A 167 -15.72 16.04 -3.33
CA MET A 167 -15.92 16.27 -4.75
C MET A 167 -16.56 17.63 -5.03
N ASP A 168 -17.56 18.06 -4.25
CA ASP A 168 -18.16 19.40 -4.33
C ASP A 168 -17.09 20.50 -4.21
N SER A 169 -16.12 20.32 -3.30
CA SER A 169 -14.99 21.24 -3.19
C SER A 169 -14.04 21.17 -4.40
N ALA A 170 -13.86 19.99 -5.00
CA ALA A 170 -13.00 19.80 -6.16
C ALA A 170 -13.62 20.32 -7.47
N TYR A 171 -14.95 20.42 -7.56
CA TYR A 171 -15.65 20.90 -8.76
C TYR A 171 -15.23 22.33 -9.15
N ALA A 172 -15.03 23.22 -8.17
CA ALA A 172 -14.56 24.58 -8.45
C ALA A 172 -13.16 24.60 -9.10
N ASP A 173 -12.29 23.65 -8.75
CA ASP A 173 -10.98 23.52 -9.38
C ASP A 173 -11.08 22.86 -10.77
N LEU A 174 -12.00 21.90 -10.95
CA LEU A 174 -12.29 21.30 -12.26
C LEU A 174 -12.82 22.33 -13.27
N GLU A 175 -13.69 23.25 -12.85
CA GLU A 175 -14.17 24.35 -13.69
C GLU A 175 -13.03 25.25 -14.15
N ARG A 176 -12.08 25.58 -13.27
CA ARG A 176 -10.88 26.35 -13.64
C ARG A 176 -10.01 25.60 -14.65
N LEU A 177 -9.81 24.29 -14.46
CA LEU A 177 -9.06 23.47 -15.41
C LEU A 177 -9.75 23.40 -16.78
N ASN A 178 -11.08 23.35 -16.80
CA ASN A 178 -11.84 23.33 -18.05
C ASN A 178 -11.67 24.66 -18.82
N ALA A 179 -11.79 25.79 -18.13
CA ALA A 179 -11.53 27.11 -18.74
C ALA A 179 -10.09 27.19 -19.29
N GLN A 180 -9.09 26.70 -18.54
CA GLN A 180 -7.71 26.66 -18.99
C GLN A 180 -7.50 25.81 -20.26
N LEU A 181 -8.23 24.71 -20.40
CA LEU A 181 -8.20 23.87 -21.60
C LEU A 181 -8.83 24.59 -22.80
N GLU A 182 -9.99 25.22 -22.60
CA GLU A 182 -10.70 26.00 -23.64
C GLU A 182 -9.88 27.21 -24.13
N GLU A 183 -9.15 27.86 -23.22
CA GLU A 183 -8.21 28.95 -23.52
C GLU A 183 -6.91 28.47 -24.17
N GLY A 184 -6.68 27.16 -24.28
CA GLY A 184 -5.46 26.57 -24.83
C GLY A 184 -4.22 26.75 -23.93
N SER A 185 -4.41 27.13 -22.66
CA SER A 185 -3.31 27.32 -21.69
C SER A 185 -2.74 25.99 -21.18
N ILE A 186 -3.53 24.92 -21.25
CA ILE A 186 -3.11 23.54 -21.02
C ILE A 186 -3.59 22.66 -22.18
N ASN A 187 -2.87 21.56 -22.43
CA ASN A 187 -3.29 20.57 -23.41
C ASN A 187 -4.17 19.47 -22.77
N GLU A 188 -4.82 18.66 -23.61
CA GLU A 188 -5.70 17.57 -23.16
C GLU A 188 -5.00 16.57 -22.24
N GLY A 189 -3.74 16.21 -22.55
CA GLY A 189 -2.97 15.29 -21.71
C GLY A 189 -2.80 15.82 -20.29
N ARG A 190 -2.40 17.09 -20.17
CA ARG A 190 -2.23 17.77 -18.87
C ARG A 190 -3.56 17.93 -18.13
N TYR A 191 -4.64 18.20 -18.86
CA TYR A 191 -5.99 18.27 -18.28
C TYR A 191 -6.40 16.92 -17.67
N VAL A 192 -6.20 15.81 -18.39
CA VAL A 192 -6.50 14.46 -17.88
C VAL A 192 -5.70 14.13 -16.62
N GLU A 193 -4.41 14.46 -16.59
CA GLU A 193 -3.58 14.29 -15.39
C GLU A 193 -4.13 15.06 -14.19
N LEU A 194 -4.39 16.36 -14.36
CA LEU A 194 -4.83 17.23 -13.28
C LEU A 194 -6.23 16.88 -12.76
N THR A 195 -7.14 16.47 -13.65
CA THR A 195 -8.47 16.02 -13.26
C THR A 195 -8.43 14.69 -12.48
N ASN A 196 -7.56 13.76 -12.88
CA ASN A 196 -7.33 12.53 -12.13
C ASN A 196 -6.72 12.81 -10.74
N ASP A 197 -5.75 13.71 -10.66
CA ASP A 197 -5.14 14.14 -9.39
C ASP A 197 -6.19 14.73 -8.44
N LEU A 198 -7.09 15.59 -8.93
CA LEU A 198 -8.16 16.19 -8.12
C LEU A 198 -9.13 15.12 -7.59
N ARG A 199 -9.56 14.18 -8.44
CA ARG A 199 -10.41 13.06 -8.03
C ARG A 199 -9.72 12.20 -6.97
N GLN A 200 -8.43 11.89 -7.17
CA GLN A 200 -7.68 11.09 -6.22
C GLN A 200 -7.52 11.81 -4.87
N ARG A 201 -7.30 13.13 -4.87
CA ARG A 201 -7.28 13.93 -3.63
C ARG A 201 -8.61 13.88 -2.90
N ALA A 202 -9.73 14.04 -3.61
CA ALA A 202 -11.06 13.95 -3.01
C ALA A 202 -11.30 12.58 -2.35
N HIS A 203 -10.90 11.47 -3.00
CA HIS A 203 -10.94 10.14 -2.40
C HIS A 203 -10.08 10.03 -1.13
N VAL A 204 -8.85 10.55 -1.18
CA VAL A 204 -7.90 10.50 -0.06
C VAL A 204 -8.41 11.31 1.12
N ASP A 205 -8.91 12.51 0.89
CA ASP A 205 -9.42 13.38 1.95
C ASP A 205 -10.68 12.78 2.58
N ALA A 206 -11.60 12.26 1.77
CA ALA A 206 -12.79 11.58 2.27
C ALA A 206 -12.45 10.36 3.14
N ILE A 207 -11.52 9.50 2.69
CA ILE A 207 -11.06 8.34 3.49
C ILE A 207 -10.32 8.78 4.74
N ARG A 208 -9.50 9.83 4.67
CA ARG A 208 -8.78 10.34 5.84
C ARG A 208 -9.76 10.82 6.91
N THR A 209 -10.78 11.57 6.53
CA THR A 209 -11.85 12.01 7.45
C THR A 209 -12.62 10.82 8.00
N TRP A 210 -12.99 9.86 7.15
CA TRP A 210 -13.72 8.67 7.55
C TRP A 210 -12.92 7.83 8.56
N LEU A 211 -11.65 7.56 8.29
CA LEU A 211 -10.78 6.81 9.22
C LEU A 211 -10.54 7.54 10.54
N ALA A 212 -10.60 8.88 10.56
CA ALA A 212 -10.54 9.64 11.81
C ALA A 212 -11.79 9.43 12.68
N GLN A 213 -12.93 9.09 12.07
CA GLN A 213 -14.16 8.71 12.77
C GLN A 213 -14.18 7.22 13.17
N HIS A 214 -13.34 6.40 12.54
CA HIS A 214 -13.21 4.96 12.78
C HIS A 214 -11.80 4.53 13.24
N PRO A 215 -11.31 5.09 14.37
CA PRO A 215 -9.97 4.80 14.89
C PRO A 215 -9.72 3.31 15.17
N GLU A 216 -10.76 2.53 15.49
CA GLU A 216 -10.72 1.10 15.76
C GLU A 216 -10.27 0.26 14.57
N LEU A 217 -10.38 0.79 13.35
CA LEU A 217 -9.97 0.12 12.11
C LEU A 217 -8.48 0.30 11.82
N LEU A 218 -7.82 1.27 12.46
CA LEU A 218 -6.40 1.48 12.27
C LEU A 218 -5.61 0.35 12.93
N VAL A 219 -4.92 -0.43 12.09
CA VAL A 219 -4.11 -1.56 12.54
C VAL A 219 -2.68 -1.12 12.88
N GLY A 220 -2.11 -1.78 13.89
CA GLY A 220 -0.72 -1.66 14.32
C GLY A 220 -0.54 -0.94 15.66
N GLU A 221 0.51 -1.31 16.39
CA GLU A 221 0.82 -0.77 17.72
C GLU A 221 1.01 0.76 17.68
N ALA A 222 1.53 1.30 16.58
CA ALA A 222 1.75 2.74 16.42
C ALA A 222 0.44 3.53 16.26
N ALA A 223 -0.64 2.90 15.79
CA ALA A 223 -1.96 3.53 15.72
C ALA A 223 -2.63 3.60 17.09
N MET A 224 -2.39 2.61 17.96
CA MET A 224 -2.96 2.53 19.31
C MET A 224 -2.30 3.52 20.28
N SER A 225 -1.01 3.81 20.13
CA SER A 225 -0.28 4.77 20.99
C SER A 225 -0.64 6.25 20.74
N ALA A 226 -1.32 6.57 19.63
CA ALA A 226 -1.80 7.94 19.37
C ALA A 226 -3.16 8.24 20.04
N GLN A 227 -3.78 7.25 20.68
CA GLN A 227 -5.12 7.32 21.29
C GLN A 227 -5.09 7.29 22.83
N ALA A 228 -3.90 7.14 23.44
CA ALA A 228 -3.67 7.09 24.89
C ALA A 228 -2.87 8.30 25.36
#